data_AF-A0A257Q2L9-F1
#
_entry.id   AF-A0A257Q2L9-F1
#
_cell.length_a   1.000
_cell.length_b   1.000
_cell.length_c   1.000
_cell.angle_alpha   90.00
_cell.angle_beta   90.00
_cell.angle_gamma   90.00
#
_symmetry.space_group_name_H-M   'P 1'
#
loop_
_entity.id
_entity.type
_entity.pdbx_description
1 polymer ?
#
loop_
_entity_poly.entity_id
_entity_poly.type
_entity_poly.pdbx_seq_one_letter_code
_entity_poly.pdbx_strand_id
1 'polypeptide(L)'
;FRVALDDFPSNDIGLPCVANAHYLKFDVLADGVDKINKTVALAHRLGLKVIAEKVEEWSDYESLKAAGVDFFQGHFFARPEMILRQSIRANKAHLLSLLVLLQDEQVTLDAVAEKVNTDLALSYRLLRLVNSAAIGMRRKVDSVPDAVRMLGLNTIRSMVYLSALTGIDGKPPALINTAMVRARFAQLLSTKTQLGNPNSAFLVGLFSTLDAFYDQPIKQIVSELPF
;
A
#
# COMPACT_ATOMS: atom_id res chain seq x y z
N PHE A 1 22.90 18.46 -2.41
CA PHE A 1 21.46 18.63 -2.68
C PHE A 1 21.20 18.21 -4.13
N ARG A 2 20.03 17.64 -4.49
CA ARG A 2 19.69 17.26 -5.88
C ARG A 2 18.50 18.11 -6.36
N VAL A 3 18.46 18.45 -7.65
CA VAL A 3 17.47 19.37 -8.23
C VAL A 3 16.67 18.65 -9.32
N ALA A 4 15.35 18.85 -9.32
CA ALA A 4 14.46 18.39 -10.38
C ALA A 4 13.86 19.60 -11.10
N LEU A 5 13.78 19.54 -12.44
CA LEU A 5 13.00 20.49 -13.23
C LEU A 5 11.58 19.95 -13.33
N ASP A 6 10.63 20.73 -12.80
CA ASP A 6 9.21 20.41 -12.74
C ASP A 6 8.50 20.82 -14.03
N ASP A 7 7.49 20.04 -14.46
CA ASP A 7 6.74 20.26 -15.71
C ASP A 7 7.63 20.57 -16.93
N PHE A 8 8.76 19.87 -17.05
CA PHE A 8 9.74 20.17 -18.09
C PHE A 8 9.26 19.62 -19.45
N PRO A 9 9.12 20.45 -20.49
CA PRO A 9 8.55 19.99 -21.75
C PRO A 9 9.51 19.01 -22.45
N SER A 10 8.97 17.87 -22.89
CA SER A 10 9.75 16.75 -23.42
C SER A 10 10.55 17.04 -24.70
N ASN A 11 10.30 18.16 -25.37
CA ASN A 11 10.98 18.61 -26.59
C ASN A 11 12.17 19.57 -26.34
N ASP A 12 12.34 20.13 -25.14
CA ASP A 12 13.26 21.27 -24.92
C ASP A 12 14.51 20.93 -24.08
N ILE A 13 15.01 19.69 -24.16
CA ILE A 13 16.18 19.22 -23.38
C ILE A 13 17.45 20.09 -23.57
N GLY A 14 17.55 20.88 -24.64
CA GLY A 14 18.69 21.78 -24.91
C GLY A 14 18.74 23.05 -24.06
N LEU A 15 17.77 23.31 -23.18
CA LEU A 15 17.71 24.54 -22.40
C LEU A 15 18.86 24.64 -21.37
N PRO A 16 19.46 25.84 -21.15
CA PRO A 16 20.56 26.02 -20.20
C PRO A 16 20.24 25.61 -18.76
N CYS A 17 18.96 25.67 -18.37
CA CYS A 17 18.52 25.25 -17.03
C CYS A 17 18.75 23.76 -16.76
N VAL A 18 18.86 22.94 -17.80
CA VAL A 18 19.11 21.50 -17.71
C VAL A 18 20.52 21.19 -17.18
N ALA A 19 21.50 22.08 -17.42
CA ALA A 19 22.91 21.85 -17.05
C ALA A 19 23.15 21.64 -15.55
N ASN A 20 22.28 22.18 -14.68
CA ASN A 20 22.40 22.06 -13.22
C ASN A 20 21.33 21.14 -12.61
N ALA A 21 20.50 20.50 -13.45
CA ALA A 21 19.47 19.58 -13.00
C ALA A 21 20.04 18.18 -12.77
N HIS A 22 19.38 17.41 -11.92
CA HIS A 22 19.65 15.98 -11.72
C HIS A 22 18.49 15.12 -12.23
N TYR A 23 17.28 15.68 -12.22
CA TYR A 23 16.07 15.03 -12.67
C TYR A 23 15.28 15.91 -13.62
N LEU A 24 14.65 15.30 -14.61
CA LEU A 24 13.58 15.90 -15.41
C LEU A 24 12.26 15.23 -15.04
N LYS A 25 11.26 16.04 -14.71
CA LYS A 25 9.89 15.57 -14.51
C LYS A 25 9.08 15.81 -15.79
N PHE A 26 8.46 14.76 -16.30
CA PHE A 26 7.57 14.81 -17.47
C PHE A 26 6.15 14.46 -17.06
N ASP A 27 5.19 15.30 -17.45
CA ASP A 27 3.77 15.07 -17.22
C ASP A 27 3.22 14.16 -18.31
N VAL A 28 2.86 12.93 -17.95
CA VAL A 28 2.36 11.93 -18.90
C VAL A 28 1.05 12.36 -19.57
N LEU A 29 0.19 13.11 -18.87
CA LEU A 29 -1.08 13.60 -19.41
C LEU A 29 -0.87 14.75 -20.40
N ALA A 30 0.15 15.58 -20.20
CA ALA A 30 0.45 16.73 -21.06
C ALA A 30 1.35 16.38 -22.26
N ASP A 31 2.43 15.64 -22.02
CA ASP A 31 3.42 15.29 -23.04
C ASP A 31 3.00 14.08 -23.88
N GLY A 32 2.37 13.09 -23.24
CA GLY A 32 2.05 11.79 -23.81
C GLY A 32 3.22 10.81 -23.78
N VAL A 33 2.90 9.51 -23.61
CA VAL A 33 3.86 8.41 -23.45
C VAL A 33 4.88 8.34 -24.59
N ASP A 34 4.43 8.48 -25.85
CA ASP A 34 5.31 8.36 -27.03
C ASP A 34 6.41 9.41 -27.09
N LYS A 35 6.11 10.65 -26.67
CA LYS A 35 7.11 11.72 -26.65
C LYS A 35 8.12 11.48 -25.56
N ILE A 36 7.65 11.17 -24.35
CA ILE A 36 8.51 10.87 -23.21
C ILE A 36 9.46 9.73 -23.55
N ASN A 37 8.95 8.63 -24.13
CA ASN A 37 9.75 7.47 -24.54
C ASN A 37 10.94 7.83 -25.46
N LYS A 38 10.74 8.73 -26.42
CA LYS A 38 11.80 9.19 -27.34
C LYS A 38 12.84 10.07 -26.65
N THR A 39 12.43 10.74 -25.57
CA THR A 39 13.19 11.75 -24.84
C THR A 39 14.05 11.15 -23.74
N VAL A 40 13.68 9.98 -23.17
CA VAL A 40 14.41 9.31 -22.07
C VAL A 40 15.89 9.09 -22.40
N ALA A 41 16.17 8.48 -23.56
CA ALA A 41 17.55 8.18 -23.95
C ALA A 41 18.42 9.44 -24.10
N LEU A 42 17.83 10.57 -24.52
CA LEU A 42 18.55 11.83 -24.59
C LEU A 42 18.84 12.39 -23.18
N ALA A 43 17.86 12.36 -22.28
CA ALA A 43 18.03 12.79 -20.90
C ALA A 43 19.15 12.00 -20.18
N HIS A 44 19.16 10.68 -20.37
CA HIS A 44 20.20 9.80 -19.80
C HIS A 44 21.60 10.07 -20.35
N ARG A 45 21.73 10.38 -21.65
CA ARG A 45 23.02 10.79 -22.23
C ARG A 45 23.58 12.08 -21.63
N LEU A 46 22.71 12.94 -21.11
CA LEU A 46 23.10 14.16 -20.39
C LEU A 46 23.33 13.92 -18.89
N GLY A 47 23.26 12.67 -18.43
CA GLY A 47 23.45 12.31 -17.02
C GLY A 47 22.25 12.61 -16.13
N LEU A 48 21.10 12.95 -16.71
CA LEU A 48 19.87 13.23 -15.99
C LEU A 48 19.09 11.95 -15.77
N LYS A 49 18.33 11.90 -14.68
CA LYS A 49 17.32 10.86 -14.45
C LYS A 49 15.93 11.38 -14.79
N VAL A 50 15.04 10.48 -15.18
CA VAL A 50 13.68 10.86 -15.59
C VAL A 50 12.67 10.42 -14.55
N ILE A 51 11.75 11.33 -14.22
CA ILE A 51 10.59 11.07 -13.39
C ILE A 51 9.35 11.26 -14.27
N ALA A 52 8.56 10.21 -14.47
CA ALA A 52 7.25 10.34 -15.08
C ALA A 52 6.22 10.66 -14.01
N GLU A 53 5.48 11.77 -14.16
CA GLU A 53 4.41 12.15 -13.25
C GLU A 53 3.03 12.08 -13.88
N LYS A 54 2.00 12.07 -13.02
CA LYS A 54 0.59 11.88 -13.38
C LYS A 54 0.36 10.60 -14.20
N VAL A 55 1.10 9.53 -13.88
CA VAL A 55 0.88 8.20 -14.47
C VAL A 55 -0.42 7.61 -13.92
N GLU A 56 -1.40 7.41 -14.79
CA GLU A 56 -2.74 6.94 -14.38
C GLU A 56 -3.04 5.49 -14.74
N GLU A 57 -2.35 4.94 -15.74
CA GLU A 57 -2.62 3.60 -16.27
C GLU A 57 -1.39 2.68 -16.19
N TRP A 58 -1.65 1.38 -16.01
CA TRP A 58 -0.60 0.35 -15.95
C TRP A 58 0.16 0.22 -17.28
N SER A 59 -0.53 0.34 -18.41
CA SER A 59 0.07 0.31 -19.74
C SER A 59 1.10 1.43 -19.94
N ASP A 60 0.80 2.62 -19.42
CA ASP A 60 1.70 3.77 -19.51
C ASP A 60 2.94 3.53 -18.67
N TYR A 61 2.77 3.04 -17.44
CA TYR A 61 3.87 2.64 -16.57
C TYR A 61 4.79 1.62 -17.23
N GLU A 62 4.23 0.54 -17.82
CA GLU A 62 5.01 -0.51 -18.46
C GLU A 62 5.79 0.01 -19.68
N SER A 63 5.13 0.82 -20.53
CA SER A 63 5.75 1.44 -21.70
C SER A 63 6.91 2.36 -21.32
N LEU A 64 6.68 3.26 -20.36
CA LEU A 64 7.68 4.21 -19.86
C LEU A 64 8.83 3.51 -19.14
N LYS A 65 8.55 2.44 -18.39
CA LYS A 65 9.57 1.60 -17.76
C LYS A 65 10.44 0.90 -18.78
N ALA A 66 9.83 0.37 -19.85
CA ALA A 66 10.57 -0.25 -20.95
C ALA A 66 11.48 0.77 -21.69
N ALA A 67 11.05 2.03 -21.77
CA ALA A 67 11.86 3.11 -22.33
C ALA A 67 12.99 3.60 -21.40
N GLY A 68 13.00 3.15 -20.13
CA GLY A 68 14.07 3.44 -19.17
C GLY A 68 13.77 4.55 -18.16
N VAL A 69 12.52 4.98 -18.00
CA VAL A 69 12.17 5.96 -16.96
C VAL A 69 12.60 5.46 -15.57
N ASP A 70 13.27 6.32 -14.80
CA ASP A 70 13.89 5.96 -13.52
C ASP A 70 12.88 5.92 -12.35
N PHE A 71 11.95 6.89 -12.32
CA PHE A 71 10.98 7.04 -11.23
C PHE A 71 9.59 7.40 -11.74
N PHE A 72 8.59 7.09 -10.93
CA PHE A 72 7.18 7.24 -11.29
C PHE A 72 6.41 7.90 -10.15
N GLN A 73 5.51 8.81 -10.52
CA GLN A 73 4.55 9.46 -9.64
C GLN A 73 3.18 9.40 -10.30
N GLY A 74 2.17 8.90 -9.60
CA GLY A 74 0.84 8.74 -10.17
C GLY A 74 -0.07 7.88 -9.30
N HIS A 75 -1.23 7.53 -9.83
CA HIS A 75 -2.25 6.76 -9.12
C HIS A 75 -2.54 5.38 -9.73
N PHE A 76 -1.88 5.02 -10.84
CA PHE A 76 -2.08 3.73 -11.53
C PHE A 76 -1.99 2.51 -10.59
N PHE A 77 -1.05 2.50 -9.63
CA PHE A 77 -0.87 1.41 -8.67
C PHE A 77 -1.98 1.30 -7.61
N ALA A 78 -2.83 2.34 -7.49
CA ALA A 78 -3.96 2.41 -6.58
C ALA A 78 -5.31 2.30 -7.31
N ARG A 79 -5.30 1.91 -8.59
CA ARG A 79 -6.49 1.50 -9.34
C ARG A 79 -6.52 -0.04 -9.44
N PRO A 80 -7.70 -0.67 -9.38
CA PRO A 80 -7.83 -2.10 -9.64
C PRO A 80 -7.40 -2.42 -11.07
N GLU A 81 -6.50 -3.39 -11.23
CA GLU A 81 -6.20 -3.95 -12.54
C GLU A 81 -7.22 -5.06 -12.74
N MET A 82 -8.19 -4.89 -13.64
CA MET A 82 -9.31 -5.83 -13.80
C MET A 82 -8.83 -7.19 -14.36
N ILE A 83 -8.22 -8.01 -13.51
CA ILE A 83 -7.72 -9.34 -13.83
C ILE A 83 -8.83 -10.32 -13.44
N LEU A 84 -9.31 -11.11 -14.40
CA LEU A 84 -10.20 -12.26 -14.17
C LEU A 84 -9.46 -13.37 -13.41
N ARG A 85 -9.14 -13.18 -12.12
CA ARG A 85 -8.55 -14.22 -11.25
C ARG A 85 -9.53 -14.67 -10.18
N GLN A 86 -9.87 -15.96 -10.20
CA GLN A 86 -10.81 -16.60 -9.28
C GLN A 86 -10.22 -16.96 -7.90
N SER A 87 -8.92 -16.75 -7.63
CA SER A 87 -8.24 -17.54 -6.57
C SER A 87 -8.30 -17.01 -5.13
N ILE A 88 -8.87 -15.84 -4.86
CA ILE A 88 -8.86 -15.26 -3.49
C ILE A 88 -10.25 -15.35 -2.84
N ARG A 89 -10.97 -16.48 -2.92
CA ARG A 89 -12.33 -16.57 -2.32
C ARG A 89 -12.34 -17.12 -0.89
N ALA A 90 -11.48 -18.09 -0.57
CA ALA A 90 -11.57 -18.82 0.70
C ALA A 90 -10.97 -18.08 1.91
N ASN A 91 -9.94 -17.25 1.74
CA ASN A 91 -9.27 -16.55 2.86
C ASN A 91 -9.88 -15.16 3.17
N LYS A 92 -10.76 -14.64 2.30
CA LYS A 92 -11.37 -13.30 2.44
C LYS A 92 -12.36 -13.24 3.61
N ALA A 93 -13.32 -14.16 3.66
CA ALA A 93 -14.38 -14.14 4.66
C ALA A 93 -13.83 -14.27 6.09
N HIS A 94 -12.78 -15.08 6.27
CA HIS A 94 -12.13 -15.27 7.56
C HIS A 94 -11.43 -14.00 8.04
N LEU A 95 -10.63 -13.37 7.17
CA LEU A 95 -9.97 -12.10 7.46
C LEU A 95 -10.99 -11.00 7.75
N LEU A 96 -12.04 -10.87 6.94
CA LEU A 96 -13.12 -9.89 7.17
C LEU A 96 -13.83 -10.12 8.51
N SER A 97 -14.12 -11.38 8.88
CA SER A 97 -14.72 -11.68 10.18
C SER A 97 -13.80 -11.32 11.36
N LEU A 98 -12.48 -11.48 11.19
CA LEU A 98 -11.49 -11.08 12.18
C LEU A 98 -11.37 -9.54 12.27
N LEU A 99 -11.50 -8.82 11.15
CA LEU A 99 -11.54 -7.36 11.11
C LEU A 99 -12.75 -6.81 11.87
N VAL A 100 -13.93 -7.40 11.66
CA VAL A 100 -15.16 -7.03 12.38
C VAL A 100 -15.02 -7.31 13.87
N LEU A 101 -14.54 -8.49 14.25
CA LEU A 101 -14.29 -8.85 15.65
C LEU A 101 -13.35 -7.84 16.34
N LEU A 102 -12.33 -7.36 15.65
CA LEU A 102 -11.37 -6.41 16.19
C LEU A 102 -11.90 -4.97 16.33
N GLN A 103 -13.04 -4.64 15.72
CA GLN A 103 -13.70 -3.34 15.88
C GLN A 103 -14.54 -3.25 17.14
N ASP A 104 -14.98 -4.39 17.70
CA ASP A 104 -15.71 -4.41 18.95
C ASP A 104 -14.81 -3.90 20.11
N GLU A 105 -15.27 -2.83 20.77
CA GLU A 105 -14.55 -2.22 21.90
C GLU A 105 -14.52 -3.14 23.13
N GLN A 106 -15.44 -4.11 23.21
CA GLN A 106 -15.51 -5.09 24.30
C GLN A 106 -14.81 -6.42 23.97
N VAL A 107 -14.14 -6.51 22.81
CA VAL A 107 -13.47 -7.75 22.40
C VAL A 107 -12.39 -8.17 23.39
N THR A 108 -12.40 -9.44 23.78
CA THR A 108 -11.37 -10.01 24.66
C THR A 108 -10.15 -10.45 23.86
N LEU A 109 -8.97 -10.39 24.49
CA LEU A 109 -7.73 -10.93 23.91
C LEU A 109 -7.86 -12.42 23.56
N ASP A 110 -8.60 -13.19 24.37
CA ASP A 110 -8.80 -14.62 24.15
C ASP A 110 -9.67 -14.88 22.90
N ALA A 111 -10.73 -14.11 22.67
CA ALA A 111 -11.54 -14.22 21.46
C ALA A 111 -10.74 -13.91 20.19
N VAL A 112 -9.86 -12.90 20.26
CA VAL A 112 -8.92 -12.57 19.17
C VAL A 112 -7.90 -13.69 18.96
N ALA A 113 -7.35 -14.24 20.05
CA ALA A 113 -6.39 -15.34 19.98
C ALA A 113 -7.02 -16.58 19.34
N GLU A 114 -8.22 -16.99 19.73
CA GLU A 114 -8.93 -18.11 19.11
C GLU A 114 -9.11 -17.89 17.61
N LYS A 115 -9.58 -16.71 17.21
CA LYS A 115 -9.83 -16.41 15.81
C LYS A 115 -8.54 -16.33 14.99
N VAL A 116 -7.45 -15.81 15.54
CA VAL A 116 -6.12 -15.86 14.89
C VAL A 116 -5.61 -17.30 14.76
N ASN A 117 -5.83 -18.15 15.77
CA ASN A 117 -5.34 -19.52 15.82
C ASN A 117 -5.96 -20.42 14.72
N THR A 118 -7.14 -20.06 14.22
CA THR A 118 -7.77 -20.73 13.08
C THR A 118 -7.10 -20.42 11.73
N ASP A 119 -6.19 -19.45 11.67
CA ASP A 119 -5.39 -19.12 10.48
C ASP A 119 -3.89 -19.38 10.75
N LEU A 120 -3.36 -20.41 10.09
CA LEU A 120 -1.96 -20.84 10.25
C LEU A 120 -0.95 -19.76 9.81
N ALA A 121 -1.27 -18.98 8.78
CA ALA A 121 -0.38 -17.96 8.23
C ALA A 121 -0.31 -16.74 9.16
N LEU A 122 -1.45 -16.29 9.68
CA LEU A 122 -1.52 -15.24 10.70
C LEU A 122 -0.81 -15.66 11.99
N SER A 123 -1.06 -16.89 12.46
CA SER A 123 -0.45 -17.45 13.66
C SER A 123 1.08 -17.49 13.56
N TYR A 124 1.62 -17.95 12.42
CA TYR A 124 3.06 -17.97 12.19
C TYR A 124 3.67 -16.56 12.15
N ARG A 125 3.03 -15.60 11.46
CA ARG A 125 3.50 -14.21 11.39
C ARG A 125 3.52 -13.55 12.77
N LEU A 126 2.48 -13.80 13.58
CA LEU A 126 2.38 -13.31 14.96
C LEU A 126 3.57 -13.80 15.80
N LEU A 127 3.79 -15.11 15.82
CA LEU A 127 4.88 -15.73 16.58
C LEU A 127 6.26 -15.26 16.08
N ARG A 128 6.43 -15.07 14.77
CA ARG A 128 7.69 -14.56 14.21
C ARG A 128 7.94 -13.10 14.59
N LEU A 129 6.92 -12.25 14.61
CA LEU A 129 7.03 -10.86 15.06
C LEU A 129 7.43 -10.80 16.54
N VAL A 130 6.74 -11.57 17.38
CA VAL A 130 7.00 -11.66 18.81
C VAL A 130 8.43 -12.11 19.09
N ASN A 131 8.91 -13.10 18.34
CA ASN A 131 10.28 -13.62 18.48
C ASN A 131 11.34 -12.85 17.68
N SER A 132 10.99 -11.72 17.07
CA SER A 132 11.95 -10.95 16.28
C SER A 132 12.95 -10.21 17.19
N ALA A 133 14.14 -9.95 16.65
CA ALA A 133 15.19 -9.19 17.36
C ALA A 133 14.73 -7.78 17.77
N ALA A 134 13.73 -7.22 17.08
CA ALA A 134 13.14 -5.91 17.40
C ALA A 134 12.45 -5.86 18.77
N ILE A 135 12.02 -7.02 19.30
CA ILE A 135 11.37 -7.12 20.63
C ILE A 135 12.38 -7.54 21.72
N GLY A 136 13.56 -8.04 21.35
CA GLY A 136 14.70 -8.22 22.26
C GLY A 136 14.49 -9.27 23.37
N MET A 137 13.68 -10.30 23.12
CA MET A 137 13.35 -11.29 24.15
C MET A 137 14.43 -12.34 24.39
N ARG A 138 14.58 -12.72 25.68
CA ARG A 138 15.45 -13.82 26.13
C ARG A 138 14.84 -15.21 25.97
N ARG A 139 13.51 -15.31 25.90
CA ARG A 139 12.76 -16.57 25.78
C ARG A 139 11.85 -16.52 24.56
N LYS A 140 11.81 -17.62 23.81
CA LYS A 140 10.95 -17.79 22.63
C LYS A 140 9.49 -17.98 23.07
N VAL A 141 8.57 -17.26 22.42
CA VAL A 141 7.12 -17.42 22.55
C VAL A 141 6.63 -18.41 21.50
N ASP A 142 5.89 -19.42 21.93
CA ASP A 142 5.44 -20.55 21.12
C ASP A 142 3.91 -20.69 21.05
N SER A 143 3.15 -19.86 21.77
CA SER A 143 1.69 -19.87 21.77
C SER A 143 1.08 -18.57 21.22
N VAL A 144 0.02 -18.71 20.41
CA VAL A 144 -0.77 -17.57 19.89
C VAL A 144 -1.41 -16.75 21.02
N PRO A 145 -2.04 -17.35 22.06
CA PRO A 145 -2.58 -16.58 23.18
C PRO A 145 -1.52 -15.74 23.90
N ASP A 146 -0.32 -16.27 24.16
CA ASP A 146 0.74 -15.52 24.83
C ASP A 146 1.27 -14.39 23.94
N ALA A 147 1.44 -14.66 22.65
CA ALA A 147 1.82 -13.65 21.67
C ALA A 147 0.77 -12.51 21.58
N VAL A 148 -0.53 -12.85 21.63
CA VAL A 148 -1.63 -11.88 21.64
C VAL A 148 -1.61 -11.02 22.90
N ARG A 149 -1.45 -11.64 24.09
CA ARG A 149 -1.34 -10.90 25.36
C ARG A 149 -0.13 -9.96 25.39
N MET A 150 1.01 -10.39 24.82
CA MET A 150 2.23 -9.58 24.80
C MET A 150 2.16 -8.40 23.84
N LEU A 151 1.57 -8.57 22.66
CA LEU A 151 1.49 -7.51 21.64
C LEU A 151 0.36 -6.51 21.91
N GLY A 152 -0.71 -6.96 22.57
CA GLY A 152 -1.94 -6.21 22.78
C GLY A 152 -2.78 -6.03 21.50
N LEU A 153 -4.04 -5.64 21.70
CA LEU A 153 -5.04 -5.56 20.63
C LEU A 153 -4.64 -4.64 19.48
N ASN A 154 -3.98 -3.50 19.75
CA ASN A 154 -3.63 -2.52 18.72
C ASN A 154 -2.58 -3.02 17.73
N THR A 155 -1.60 -3.79 18.21
CA THR A 155 -0.56 -4.38 17.36
C THR A 155 -1.13 -5.53 16.54
N ILE A 156 -2.00 -6.35 17.14
CA ILE A 156 -2.69 -7.44 16.44
C ILE A 156 -3.61 -6.87 15.36
N ARG A 157 -4.38 -5.82 15.67
CA ARG A 157 -5.16 -5.05 14.69
C ARG A 157 -4.30 -4.69 13.50
N SER A 158 -3.20 -3.97 13.73
CA SER A 158 -2.28 -3.53 12.67
C SER A 158 -1.73 -4.70 11.84
N MET A 159 -1.45 -5.85 12.46
CA MET A 159 -0.91 -7.02 11.77
C MET A 159 -1.97 -7.78 10.95
N VAL A 160 -3.19 -7.91 11.48
CA VAL A 160 -4.34 -8.49 10.77
C VAL A 160 -4.71 -7.59 9.59
N TYR A 161 -4.70 -6.28 9.80
CA TYR A 161 -4.88 -5.26 8.76
C TYR A 161 -3.87 -5.41 7.64
N LEU A 162 -2.57 -5.49 7.96
CA LEU A 162 -1.53 -5.73 6.97
C LEU A 162 -1.63 -7.10 6.30
N SER A 163 -2.08 -8.13 7.03
CA SER A 163 -2.22 -9.48 6.48
C SER A 163 -3.41 -9.62 5.54
N ALA A 164 -4.49 -8.89 5.79
CA ALA A 164 -5.62 -8.74 4.87
C ALA A 164 -5.19 -8.10 3.54
N LEU A 165 -4.22 -7.17 3.59
CA LEU A 165 -3.68 -6.51 2.40
C LEU A 165 -2.61 -7.33 1.67
N THR A 166 -1.80 -8.10 2.41
CA THR A 166 -0.64 -8.85 1.87
C THR A 166 -0.94 -10.32 1.53
N GLY A 167 -2.15 -10.82 1.80
CA GLY A 167 -2.64 -12.10 1.27
C GLY A 167 -2.94 -12.08 -0.23
N ILE A 168 -2.63 -10.95 -0.88
CA ILE A 168 -2.85 -10.67 -2.29
C ILE A 168 -1.47 -10.58 -2.94
N ASP A 169 -1.04 -11.69 -3.51
CA ASP A 169 0.25 -11.77 -4.20
C ASP A 169 0.30 -10.82 -5.41
N GLY A 170 1.45 -10.18 -5.63
CA GLY A 170 1.73 -9.39 -6.83
C GLY A 170 1.44 -7.88 -6.73
N LYS A 171 1.06 -7.34 -5.57
CA LYS A 171 0.77 -5.91 -5.43
C LYS A 171 2.01 -5.03 -5.17
N PRO A 172 2.08 -3.79 -5.72
CA PRO A 172 3.24 -2.92 -5.55
C PRO A 172 3.46 -2.49 -4.09
N PRO A 173 4.71 -2.40 -3.60
CA PRO A 173 5.01 -1.84 -2.29
C PRO A 173 4.45 -0.42 -2.08
N ALA A 174 4.36 0.37 -3.15
CA ALA A 174 3.76 1.70 -3.14
C ALA A 174 2.29 1.68 -2.69
N LEU A 175 1.51 0.69 -3.11
CA LEU A 175 0.11 0.54 -2.72
C LEU A 175 -0.04 0.29 -1.21
N ILE A 176 0.80 -0.61 -0.66
CA ILE A 176 0.84 -0.90 0.78
C ILE A 176 1.20 0.36 1.58
N ASN A 177 2.22 1.10 1.12
CA ASN A 177 2.61 2.35 1.75
C ASN A 177 1.48 3.39 1.73
N THR A 178 0.79 3.56 0.60
CA THR A 178 -0.35 4.48 0.49
C THR A 178 -1.47 4.11 1.45
N ALA A 179 -1.85 2.83 1.52
CA ALA A 179 -2.89 2.35 2.43
C ALA A 179 -2.54 2.65 3.90
N MET A 180 -1.30 2.38 4.31
CA MET A 180 -0.84 2.61 5.68
C MET A 180 -0.73 4.09 6.04
N VAL A 181 -0.25 4.92 5.12
CA VAL A 181 -0.21 6.38 5.31
C VAL A 181 -1.62 6.93 5.49
N ARG A 182 -2.58 6.54 4.64
CA ARG A 182 -3.99 6.97 4.76
C ARG A 182 -4.61 6.49 6.06
N ALA A 183 -4.38 5.24 6.45
CA ALA A 183 -4.87 4.68 7.71
C ALA A 183 -4.36 5.47 8.93
N ARG A 184 -3.04 5.72 9.00
CA ARG A 184 -2.46 6.50 10.11
C ARG A 184 -2.89 7.96 10.08
N PHE A 185 -2.98 8.57 8.91
CA PHE A 185 -3.49 9.93 8.76
C PHE A 185 -4.91 10.05 9.29
N ALA A 186 -5.82 9.15 8.88
CA ALA A 186 -7.22 9.17 9.33
C ALA A 186 -7.34 8.94 10.85
N GLN A 187 -6.55 8.02 11.42
CA GLN A 187 -6.50 7.78 12.86
C GLN A 187 -6.03 9.02 13.64
N LEU A 188 -4.93 9.63 13.18
CA LEU A 188 -4.37 10.83 13.82
C LEU A 188 -5.33 12.02 13.69
N LEU A 189 -5.99 12.15 12.53
CA LEU A 189 -6.97 13.19 12.29
C LEU A 189 -8.15 13.05 13.26
N SER A 190 -8.77 11.86 13.35
CA SER A 190 -9.86 11.57 14.30
C SER A 190 -9.44 11.88 15.74
N THR A 191 -8.22 11.52 16.12
CA THR A 191 -7.69 11.82 17.47
C THR A 191 -7.56 13.33 17.72
N LYS A 192 -7.06 14.08 16.73
CA LYS A 192 -6.83 15.52 16.85
C LYS A 192 -8.11 16.35 16.81
N THR A 193 -9.08 15.92 15.99
CA THR A 193 -10.37 16.61 15.85
C THR A 193 -11.39 16.14 16.89
N GLN A 194 -11.13 15.02 17.58
CA GLN A 194 -12.07 14.34 18.47
C GLN A 194 -13.37 13.93 17.76
N LEU A 195 -13.29 13.69 16.45
CA LEU A 195 -14.42 13.25 15.63
C LEU A 195 -14.30 11.76 15.30
N GLY A 196 -15.34 11.01 15.63
CA GLY A 196 -15.40 9.57 15.38
C GLY A 196 -14.43 8.75 16.24
N ASN A 197 -14.44 7.44 16.02
CA ASN A 197 -13.54 6.51 16.69
C ASN A 197 -12.20 6.40 15.93
N PRO A 198 -11.04 6.61 16.56
CA PRO A 198 -9.73 6.53 15.88
C PRO A 198 -9.42 5.17 15.24
N ASN A 199 -9.90 4.07 15.82
CA ASN A 199 -9.71 2.72 15.26
C ASN A 199 -10.58 2.49 14.03
N SER A 200 -11.79 3.03 14.01
CA SER A 200 -12.66 3.00 12.82
C SER A 200 -12.12 3.93 11.72
N ALA A 201 -11.61 5.11 12.09
CA ALA A 201 -10.96 6.02 11.14
C ALA A 201 -9.71 5.38 10.51
N PHE A 202 -8.91 4.64 11.29
CA PHE A 202 -7.80 3.84 10.76
C PHE A 202 -8.29 2.87 9.67
N LEU A 203 -9.36 2.13 9.95
CA LEU A 203 -9.93 1.18 8.98
C LEU A 203 -10.43 1.85 7.72
N VAL A 204 -11.11 2.99 7.83
CA VAL A 204 -11.56 3.77 6.66
C VAL A 204 -10.37 4.14 5.78
N GLY A 205 -9.28 4.63 6.38
CA GLY A 205 -8.06 4.96 5.63
C GLY A 205 -7.41 3.73 4.99
N LEU A 206 -7.40 2.59 5.69
CA LEU A 206 -6.86 1.33 5.19
C LEU A 206 -7.68 0.78 4.02
N PHE A 207 -9.00 0.73 4.16
CA PHE A 207 -9.93 0.17 3.17
C PHE A 207 -10.19 1.11 1.99
N SER A 208 -9.69 2.35 2.04
CA SER A 208 -9.77 3.31 0.93
C SER A 208 -9.03 2.89 -0.35
N THR A 209 -8.28 1.79 -0.32
CA THR A 209 -7.52 1.23 -1.46
C THR A 209 -7.82 -0.26 -1.69
N LEU A 210 -8.88 -0.76 -1.04
CA LEU A 210 -9.21 -2.19 -0.99
C LEU A 210 -9.62 -2.74 -2.36
N ASP A 211 -10.18 -1.87 -3.21
CA ASP A 211 -10.43 -2.13 -4.62
C ASP A 211 -9.15 -2.48 -5.39
N ALA A 212 -8.10 -1.67 -5.26
CA ALA A 212 -6.81 -1.92 -5.92
C ALA A 212 -6.12 -3.19 -5.42
N PHE A 213 -6.32 -3.52 -4.16
CA PHE A 213 -5.87 -4.78 -3.57
C PHE A 213 -6.62 -5.97 -4.16
N TYR A 214 -7.94 -5.90 -4.30
CA TYR A 214 -8.74 -7.05 -4.74
C TYR A 214 -9.06 -7.09 -6.23
N ASP A 215 -8.56 -6.14 -7.02
CA ASP A 215 -8.81 -6.04 -8.47
C ASP A 215 -10.30 -5.99 -8.81
N GLN A 216 -11.06 -5.33 -7.94
CA GLN A 216 -12.52 -5.27 -8.02
C GLN A 216 -13.01 -3.88 -7.59
N PRO A 217 -14.11 -3.36 -8.17
CA PRO A 217 -14.70 -2.12 -7.70
C PRO A 217 -15.08 -2.18 -6.22
N ILE A 218 -14.75 -1.13 -5.45
CA ILE A 218 -15.00 -1.07 -3.99
C ILE A 218 -16.47 -1.36 -3.63
N LYS A 219 -17.41 -0.94 -4.48
CA LYS A 219 -18.86 -1.19 -4.29
C LYS A 219 -19.20 -2.67 -4.22
N GLN A 220 -18.57 -3.50 -5.05
CA GLN A 220 -18.79 -4.95 -5.04
C GLN A 220 -18.24 -5.56 -3.75
N ILE A 221 -17.04 -5.14 -3.35
CA ILE A 221 -16.40 -5.70 -2.15
C ILE A 221 -17.17 -5.35 -0.89
N VAL A 222 -17.68 -4.12 -0.79
CA VAL A 222 -18.51 -3.69 0.35
C VAL A 222 -19.83 -4.47 0.42
N SER A 223 -20.42 -4.84 -0.72
CA SER A 223 -21.66 -5.63 -0.74
C SER A 223 -21.49 -7.08 -0.26
N GLU A 224 -20.26 -7.59 -0.22
CA GLU A 224 -19.93 -8.94 0.26
C GLU A 224 -19.59 -8.96 1.77
N LEU A 225 -19.53 -7.80 2.43
CA LEU A 225 -19.24 -7.71 3.85
C LEU A 225 -20.46 -8.15 4.68
N PRO A 226 -20.29 -9.03 5.68
CA PRO A 226 -21.36 -9.32 6.63
C PRO A 226 -21.62 -8.07 7.49
N PHE A 227 -22.85 -7.59 7.47
CA PHE A 227 -23.34 -6.52 8.35
C PHE A 227 -23.86 -7.10 9.66
#